data_AF-A0A428SAD4-F1
#
_entry.id   AF-A0A428SAD4-F1
#
_cell.length_a   1.000
_cell.length_b   1.000
_cell.length_c   1.000
_cell.angle_alpha   90.00
_cell.angle_beta   90.00
_cell.angle_gamma   90.00
#
_symmetry.space_group_name_H-M   'P 1'
#
loop_
_entity.id
_entity.type
_entity.pdbx_description
1 polymer ?
#
loop_
_entity_poly.entity_id
_entity_poly.type
_entity_poly.pdbx_seq_one_letter_code
_entity_poly.pdbx_strand_id
1 'polypeptide(L)'
;MLACLDRSNNENVDLVPCDPTGVFKSCCSRGDSCASNGLCVTSDKTALTPYFINGCLVEDWDDPTCPTHCFNVSGNGVKPCGVGQFCCFGTKGCDCQEDEVFTMEPVRIIASIPLQAQPSIAIAITTISYEVFSPIDTTSLTPCTSTTDAPVTNPPEDNNNMDLPIGLGVGIGTAIALFTLGAGLFFFILKRASKLESVASKNSSQESFMSYDDEKHLLPSVPVELHCTPARAELP
;
A
#
# COMPACT_ATOMS: atom_id res chain seq x y z
N MET A 1 -13.01 -1.18 13.13
CA MET A 1 -11.93 -0.44 12.45
C MET A 1 -11.53 -1.28 11.25
N LEU A 2 -11.44 -0.70 10.05
CA LEU A 2 -11.09 -1.42 8.83
C LEU A 2 -9.59 -1.71 8.85
N ALA A 3 -9.18 -2.93 8.49
CA ALA A 3 -7.78 -3.31 8.36
C ALA A 3 -7.22 -2.85 7.02
N CYS A 4 -5.98 -2.38 7.00
CA CYS A 4 -5.24 -2.14 5.78
C CYS A 4 -4.69 -3.46 5.25
N LEU A 5 -4.97 -3.74 3.99
CA LEU A 5 -4.49 -4.91 3.27
C LEU A 5 -3.29 -4.54 2.42
N ASP A 6 -2.28 -5.40 2.39
CA ASP A 6 -1.17 -5.30 1.45
C ASP A 6 -1.57 -5.81 0.05
N ARG A 7 -0.66 -5.70 -0.92
CA ARG A 7 -0.87 -6.17 -2.30
C ARG A 7 -1.29 -7.64 -2.42
N SER A 8 -0.99 -8.46 -1.42
CA SER A 8 -1.32 -9.88 -1.38
C SER A 8 -2.62 -10.15 -0.61
N ASN A 9 -3.37 -9.10 -0.27
CA ASN A 9 -4.58 -9.13 0.54
C ASN A 9 -4.38 -9.65 1.97
N ASN A 10 -3.16 -9.53 2.51
CA ASN A 10 -2.92 -9.79 3.93
C ASN A 10 -3.09 -8.51 4.74
N GLU A 11 -3.67 -8.63 5.93
CA GLU A 11 -3.69 -7.53 6.89
C GLU A 11 -2.27 -7.07 7.24
N ASN A 12 -2.02 -5.78 7.15
CA ASN A 12 -0.73 -5.17 7.43
C ASN A 12 -0.87 -4.08 8.51
N VAL A 13 -0.44 -4.42 9.72
CA VAL A 13 -0.50 -3.55 10.90
C VAL A 13 0.47 -2.37 10.85
N ASP A 14 1.45 -2.38 9.95
CA ASP A 14 2.35 -1.24 9.78
C ASP A 14 1.73 -0.13 8.93
N LEU A 15 0.59 -0.43 8.29
CA LEU A 15 -0.18 0.51 7.50
C LEU A 15 -1.33 1.13 8.30
N VAL A 16 -1.55 2.41 8.03
CA VAL A 16 -2.60 3.22 8.65
C VAL A 16 -3.54 3.72 7.56
N PRO A 17 -4.86 3.70 7.79
CA PRO A 17 -5.83 4.20 6.81
C PRO A 17 -5.63 5.71 6.61
N CYS A 18 -5.66 6.14 5.36
CA CYS A 18 -5.48 7.55 5.02
C CYS A 18 -6.64 8.44 5.44
N ASP A 19 -7.82 7.87 5.56
CA ASP A 19 -9.02 8.59 5.92
C ASP A 19 -9.90 7.75 6.86
N PRO A 20 -10.07 8.16 8.13
CA PRO A 20 -10.94 7.45 9.07
C PRO A 20 -12.43 7.56 8.72
N THR A 21 -12.83 8.53 7.88
CA THR A 21 -14.21 8.65 7.37
C THR A 21 -14.49 7.67 6.23
N GLY A 22 -13.44 7.14 5.61
CA GLY A 22 -13.50 6.11 4.58
C GLY A 22 -13.83 6.61 3.18
N VAL A 23 -13.66 7.90 2.87
CA VAL A 23 -13.72 8.40 1.48
C VAL A 23 -12.51 7.91 0.70
N PHE A 24 -11.32 7.96 1.30
CA PHE A 24 -10.10 7.39 0.74
C PHE A 24 -9.82 6.02 1.37
N LYS A 25 -9.69 5.01 0.52
CA LYS A 25 -9.43 3.62 0.91
C LYS A 25 -7.95 3.27 0.91
N SER A 26 -7.07 4.18 0.48
CA SER A 26 -5.63 3.97 0.56
C SER A 26 -5.14 3.85 2.00
N CYS A 27 -4.08 3.08 2.16
CA CYS A 27 -3.35 2.94 3.39
C CYS A 27 -1.87 3.22 3.18
N CYS A 28 -1.28 3.97 4.11
CA CYS A 28 0.11 4.40 4.04
C CYS A 28 0.87 4.09 5.32
N SER A 29 2.19 4.11 5.23
CA SER A 29 3.06 3.85 6.39
C SER A 29 3.04 5.04 7.35
N ARG A 30 3.38 4.78 8.60
CA ARG A 30 3.55 5.86 9.59
C ARG A 30 4.70 6.79 9.18
N GLY A 31 4.50 8.09 9.32
CA GLY A 31 5.48 9.11 8.90
C GLY A 31 5.33 9.55 7.43
N ASP A 32 4.57 8.81 6.63
CA ASP A 32 4.21 9.21 5.27
C ASP A 32 2.95 10.09 5.27
N SER A 33 2.70 10.72 4.13
CA SER A 33 1.48 11.47 3.87
C SER A 33 0.61 10.79 2.83
N CYS A 34 -0.69 10.93 2.96
CA CYS A 34 -1.68 10.38 2.05
C CYS A 34 -2.00 11.37 0.94
N ALA A 35 -2.04 10.89 -0.29
CA ALA A 35 -2.46 11.66 -1.45
C ALA A 35 -3.90 11.35 -1.87
N SER A 36 -4.57 12.33 -2.49
CA SER A 36 -5.93 12.21 -3.00
C SER A 36 -6.11 11.18 -4.10
N ASN A 37 -5.02 10.76 -4.76
CA ASN A 37 -5.02 9.75 -5.80
C ASN A 37 -4.66 8.35 -5.28
N GLY A 38 -4.62 8.16 -3.95
CA GLY A 38 -4.30 6.87 -3.33
C GLY A 38 -2.82 6.60 -3.09
N LEU A 39 -1.91 7.44 -3.61
CA LEU A 39 -0.48 7.28 -3.37
C LEU A 39 -0.07 7.70 -1.96
N CYS A 40 0.96 7.05 -1.45
CA CYS A 40 1.67 7.43 -0.23
C CYS A 40 2.86 8.29 -0.61
N VAL A 41 2.94 9.50 -0.05
CA VAL A 41 4.06 10.43 -0.23
C VAL A 41 5.01 10.27 0.93
N THR A 42 6.22 9.82 0.66
CA THR A 42 7.18 9.63 1.73
C THR A 42 7.87 10.94 2.11
N SER A 43 8.14 11.08 3.41
CA SER A 43 9.00 12.15 3.94
C SER A 43 10.48 11.73 3.92
N ASP A 44 10.78 10.47 3.62
CA ASP A 44 12.13 9.94 3.59
C ASP A 44 12.89 10.39 2.33
N LYS A 45 13.94 11.20 2.53
CA LYS A 45 14.80 11.71 1.45
C LYS A 45 15.75 10.65 0.88
N THR A 46 15.87 9.49 1.53
CA THR A 46 16.69 8.36 1.07
C THR A 46 15.91 7.37 0.22
N ALA A 47 14.58 7.50 0.16
CA ALA A 47 13.73 6.68 -0.68
C ALA A 47 14.05 6.87 -2.17
N LEU A 48 14.04 5.77 -2.91
CA LEU A 48 14.32 5.76 -4.36
C LEU A 48 13.21 6.46 -5.17
N THR A 49 12.00 6.49 -4.63
CA THR A 49 10.85 7.19 -5.22
C THR A 49 10.14 8.03 -4.18
N PRO A 50 9.53 9.17 -4.60
CA PRO A 50 8.76 10.01 -3.69
C PRO A 50 7.39 9.41 -3.34
N TYR A 51 6.88 8.48 -4.15
CA TYR A 51 5.55 7.92 -4.02
C TYR A 51 5.57 6.40 -3.93
N PHE A 52 4.58 5.83 -3.23
CA PHE A 52 4.40 4.40 -3.06
C PHE A 52 2.93 4.00 -3.11
N ILE A 53 2.67 2.76 -3.51
CA ILE A 53 1.37 2.09 -3.37
C ILE A 53 1.53 1.03 -2.27
N ASN A 54 1.08 1.34 -1.04
CA ASN A 54 1.37 0.48 0.12
C ASN A 54 0.24 -0.50 0.42
N GLY A 55 -1.00 0.00 0.56
CA GLY A 55 -2.13 -0.84 0.92
C GLY A 55 -3.48 -0.20 0.63
N CYS A 56 -4.52 -0.99 0.83
CA CYS A 56 -5.91 -0.61 0.61
C CYS A 56 -6.83 -1.19 1.69
N LEU A 57 -7.95 -0.54 1.98
CA LEU A 57 -8.99 -1.06 2.89
C LEU A 57 -9.93 -2.08 2.24
N VAL A 58 -9.94 -2.18 0.90
CA VAL A 58 -10.80 -3.09 0.13
C VAL A 58 -9.96 -4.20 -0.51
N GLU A 59 -10.47 -5.43 -0.42
CA GLU A 59 -9.74 -6.65 -0.85
C GLU A 59 -9.69 -6.81 -2.37
N ASP A 60 -10.67 -6.27 -3.09
CA ASP A 60 -10.76 -6.31 -4.54
C ASP A 60 -9.96 -5.20 -5.24
N TRP A 61 -9.53 -4.19 -4.48
CA TRP A 61 -8.84 -3.00 -5.00
C TRP A 61 -9.63 -2.25 -6.09
N ASP A 62 -10.97 -2.34 -6.08
CA ASP A 62 -11.84 -1.69 -7.09
C ASP A 62 -12.17 -0.23 -6.75
N ASP A 63 -11.50 0.35 -5.75
CA ASP A 63 -11.65 1.76 -5.39
C ASP A 63 -10.61 2.61 -6.15
N PRO A 64 -10.98 3.77 -6.73
CA PRO A 64 -10.04 4.64 -7.45
C PRO A 64 -8.89 5.17 -6.58
N THR A 65 -9.02 5.13 -5.25
CA THR A 65 -7.96 5.50 -4.30
C THR A 65 -7.07 4.30 -3.92
N CYS A 66 -7.29 3.13 -4.53
CA CYS A 66 -6.48 1.93 -4.38
C CYS A 66 -5.84 1.52 -5.72
N PRO A 67 -4.86 2.28 -6.21
CA PRO A 67 -4.27 2.04 -7.52
C PRO A 67 -3.56 0.69 -7.61
N THR A 68 -3.76 -0.01 -8.73
CA THR A 68 -3.14 -1.32 -9.01
C THR A 68 -2.11 -1.29 -10.14
N HIS A 69 -1.85 -0.12 -10.73
CA HIS A 69 -0.99 0.05 -11.90
C HIS A 69 0.40 -0.59 -11.77
N CYS A 70 0.95 -0.64 -10.54
CA CYS A 70 2.30 -1.17 -10.27
C CYS A 70 2.32 -2.58 -9.69
N PHE A 71 1.24 -3.34 -9.79
CA PHE A 71 1.20 -4.70 -9.23
C PHE A 71 2.04 -5.69 -10.02
N ASN A 72 2.21 -5.45 -11.33
CA ASN A 72 2.95 -6.31 -12.23
C ASN A 72 4.46 -6.05 -12.24
N VAL A 73 4.96 -5.14 -11.39
CA VAL A 73 6.39 -4.92 -11.20
C VAL A 73 6.85 -5.41 -9.81
N SER A 74 8.15 -5.65 -9.70
CA SER A 74 8.80 -5.87 -8.41
C SER A 74 8.83 -4.57 -7.61
N GLY A 75 8.37 -4.58 -6.36
CA GLY A 75 8.31 -3.38 -5.52
C GLY A 75 6.99 -2.62 -5.66
N ASN A 76 6.95 -1.44 -5.07
CA ASN A 76 5.75 -0.61 -4.92
C ASN A 76 6.02 0.89 -5.11
N GLY A 77 7.22 1.25 -5.56
CA GLY A 77 7.61 2.63 -5.80
C GLY A 77 6.94 3.19 -7.05
N VAL A 78 6.62 4.48 -7.01
CA VAL A 78 6.01 5.22 -8.11
C VAL A 78 6.80 6.51 -8.34
N LYS A 79 7.23 6.74 -9.58
CA LYS A 79 7.99 7.92 -9.97
C LYS A 79 7.11 8.83 -10.83
N PRO A 80 7.11 10.15 -10.59
CA PRO A 80 6.40 11.09 -11.46
C PRO A 80 7.14 11.27 -12.79
N CYS A 81 6.38 11.31 -13.88
CA CYS A 81 6.85 11.57 -15.24
C CYS A 81 6.31 12.87 -15.83
N GLY A 82 5.37 13.52 -15.13
CA GLY A 82 4.75 14.76 -15.53
C GLY A 82 3.55 15.06 -14.63
N VAL A 83 2.75 16.05 -15.03
CA VAL A 83 1.51 16.37 -14.31
C VAL A 83 0.51 15.23 -14.54
N GLY A 84 0.13 14.55 -13.46
CA GLY A 84 -0.81 13.42 -13.51
C GLY A 84 -0.28 12.20 -14.27
N GLN A 85 1.04 12.14 -14.53
CA GLN A 85 1.70 11.05 -15.24
C GLN A 85 2.73 10.40 -14.33
N PHE A 86 2.67 9.08 -14.24
CA PHE A 86 3.47 8.30 -13.32
C PHE A 86 3.93 7.02 -13.99
N CYS A 87 4.93 6.39 -13.40
CA CYS A 87 5.42 5.09 -13.80
C CYS A 87 5.82 4.30 -12.57
N CYS A 88 5.87 2.98 -12.74
CA CYS A 88 6.22 2.07 -11.67
C CYS A 88 7.74 1.93 -11.57
N PHE A 89 8.28 2.12 -10.37
CA PHE A 89 9.70 1.97 -10.10
C PHE A 89 9.95 0.58 -9.52
N GLY A 90 10.43 -0.33 -10.37
CA GLY A 90 10.84 -1.67 -9.97
C GLY A 90 12.32 -1.95 -10.20
N THR A 91 12.68 -3.21 -10.45
CA THR A 91 14.07 -3.61 -10.74
C THR A 91 14.63 -2.97 -12.00
N LYS A 92 13.78 -2.65 -12.98
CA LYS A 92 14.17 -1.93 -14.20
C LYS A 92 14.22 -0.41 -14.03
N GLY A 93 13.83 0.12 -12.87
CA GLY A 93 13.64 1.55 -12.66
C GLY A 93 12.41 2.08 -13.40
N CYS A 94 12.46 3.36 -13.77
CA CYS A 94 11.50 3.99 -14.67
C CYS A 94 12.16 5.17 -15.39
N ASP A 95 12.05 5.17 -16.71
CA ASP A 95 12.63 6.19 -17.60
C ASP A 95 11.58 7.14 -18.20
N CYS A 96 10.31 6.99 -17.84
CA CYS A 96 9.20 7.84 -18.27
C CYS A 96 8.97 7.83 -19.79
N GLN A 97 9.11 6.68 -20.42
CA GLN A 97 8.73 6.46 -21.83
C GLN A 97 7.22 6.26 -21.96
N GLU A 98 6.66 6.54 -23.14
CA GLU A 98 5.20 6.53 -23.37
C GLU A 98 4.54 5.18 -23.05
N ASP A 99 5.26 4.07 -23.20
CA ASP A 99 4.77 2.71 -22.92
C ASP A 99 4.93 2.27 -21.45
N GLU A 100 5.67 3.02 -20.63
CA GLU A 100 5.89 2.77 -19.21
C GLU A 100 5.00 3.64 -18.30
N VAL A 101 4.39 4.67 -18.88
CA VAL A 101 3.66 5.71 -18.15
C VAL A 101 2.16 5.41 -18.10
N PHE A 102 1.56 5.68 -16.95
CA PHE A 102 0.13 5.68 -16.73
C PHE A 102 -0.33 7.03 -16.17
N THR A 103 -1.61 7.34 -16.35
CA THR A 103 -2.21 8.60 -15.92
C THR A 103 -3.06 8.41 -14.68
N MET A 104 -2.95 9.34 -13.73
CA MET A 104 -3.81 9.43 -12.54
C MET A 104 -4.05 10.90 -12.19
N GLU A 105 -4.99 11.14 -11.29
CA GLU A 105 -5.15 12.46 -10.67
C GLU A 105 -3.81 12.94 -10.07
N PRO A 106 -3.43 14.22 -10.25
CA PRO A 106 -2.21 14.75 -9.65
C PRO A 106 -2.20 14.59 -8.13
N VAL A 107 -1.01 14.36 -7.57
CA VAL A 107 -0.82 14.21 -6.12
C VAL A 107 -1.22 15.50 -5.40
N ARG A 108 -2.19 15.39 -4.50
CA ARG A 108 -2.50 16.40 -3.48
C ARG A 108 -2.52 15.74 -2.12
N ILE A 109 -1.75 16.29 -1.18
CA ILE A 109 -1.73 15.77 0.20
C ILE A 109 -3.07 16.05 0.87
N ILE A 110 -3.71 15.02 1.39
CA ILE A 110 -4.99 15.10 2.10
C ILE A 110 -4.85 14.82 3.60
N ALA A 111 -3.81 14.09 4.00
CA ALA A 111 -3.52 13.79 5.39
C ALA A 111 -2.02 13.47 5.57
N SER A 112 -1.50 13.67 6.78
CA SER A 112 -0.16 13.22 7.18
C SER A 112 -0.27 12.28 8.36
N ILE A 113 0.42 11.15 8.31
CA ILE A 113 0.33 10.11 9.34
C ILE A 113 1.47 10.31 10.34
N PRO A 114 1.19 10.58 11.63
CA PRO A 114 2.23 10.70 12.63
C PRO A 114 2.92 9.34 12.86
N LEU A 115 4.19 9.38 13.28
CA LEU A 115 4.98 8.16 13.57
C LEU A 115 4.35 7.28 14.66
N GLN A 116 3.58 7.87 15.58
CA GLN A 116 2.88 7.14 16.64
C GLN A 116 1.42 6.77 16.29
N ALA A 117 1.00 6.92 15.04
CA ALA A 117 -0.35 6.55 14.62
C ALA A 117 -0.65 5.07 14.96
N GLN A 118 -1.87 4.82 15.42
CA GLN A 118 -2.29 3.48 15.80
C GLN A 118 -2.49 2.62 14.54
N PRO A 119 -2.08 1.33 14.55
CA PRO A 119 -2.29 0.44 13.42
C PRO A 119 -3.78 0.28 13.10
N SER A 120 -4.06 -0.02 11.83
CA SER A 120 -5.35 -0.58 11.45
C SER A 120 -5.46 -1.99 12.02
N ILE A 121 -6.46 -2.23 12.87
CA ILE A 121 -6.77 -3.55 13.42
C ILE A 121 -8.20 -3.89 13.02
N ALA A 122 -8.40 -5.01 12.32
CA ALA A 122 -9.73 -5.57 12.15
C ALA A 122 -10.24 -6.01 13.53
N ILE A 123 -11.30 -5.36 14.02
CA ILE A 123 -12.05 -5.90 15.15
C ILE A 123 -12.95 -6.98 14.56
N ALA A 124 -12.73 -8.24 14.91
CA ALA A 124 -13.70 -9.29 14.66
C ALA A 124 -15.05 -8.85 15.26
N ILE A 125 -16.06 -8.65 14.42
CA ILE A 125 -17.39 -8.26 14.86
C ILE A 125 -18.01 -9.50 15.51
N THR A 126 -17.91 -9.63 16.83
CA THR A 126 -18.81 -10.51 17.57
C THR A 126 -20.19 -9.89 17.42
N THR A 127 -21.06 -10.49 16.61
CA THR A 127 -22.48 -10.14 16.50
C THR A 127 -23.12 -10.22 17.88
N ILE A 128 -23.26 -9.08 18.55
CA ILE A 128 -24.19 -8.94 19.67
C ILE A 128 -25.54 -8.64 19.01
N SER A 129 -26.38 -9.68 18.92
CA SER A 129 -27.78 -9.55 18.53
C SER A 129 -28.50 -8.70 19.58
N TYR A 130 -28.86 -7.47 19.22
CA TYR A 130 -29.87 -6.71 19.96
C TYR A 130 -31.22 -6.97 19.30
N GLU A 131 -32.13 -7.60 20.04
CA GLU A 131 -33.50 -7.78 19.59
C GLU A 131 -34.19 -6.42 19.51
N VAL A 132 -34.66 -6.06 18.31
CA VAL A 132 -35.52 -4.90 18.09
C VAL A 132 -36.93 -5.29 18.50
N PHE A 133 -37.43 -4.67 19.56
CA PHE A 133 -38.81 -4.76 20.01
C PHE A 133 -39.74 -4.09 18.98
N SER A 134 -40.62 -4.89 18.38
CA SER A 134 -41.66 -4.43 17.44
C SER A 134 -42.99 -4.28 18.18
N PRO A 135 -43.71 -3.14 18.09
CA PRO A 135 -45.09 -3.06 18.54
C PRO A 135 -46.06 -3.46 17.42
N ILE A 136 -46.96 -4.40 17.75
CA ILE A 136 -47.99 -5.01 16.91
C ILE A 136 -49.36 -4.32 17.12
N ASP A 137 -50.09 -4.21 16.00
CA ASP A 137 -51.54 -4.11 15.74
C ASP A 137 -52.44 -2.99 16.30
N THR A 138 -53.25 -2.43 15.39
CA THR A 138 -54.74 -2.49 15.45
C THR A 138 -55.37 -2.25 14.05
N THR A 139 -56.02 -3.30 13.52
CA THR A 139 -57.25 -3.46 12.66
C THR A 139 -58.08 -2.21 12.27
N SER A 140 -58.94 -2.10 11.22
CA SER A 140 -59.57 -2.89 10.13
C SER A 140 -60.45 -1.88 9.31
N LEU A 141 -60.70 -1.94 7.99
CA LEU A 141 -61.81 -2.66 7.29
C LEU A 141 -61.79 -2.34 5.76
N THR A 142 -61.77 -3.41 4.93
CA THR A 142 -62.44 -3.75 3.61
C THR A 142 -63.24 -2.72 2.76
N PRO A 143 -63.69 -3.05 1.51
CA PRO A 143 -63.06 -3.76 0.37
C PRO A 143 -63.37 -3.10 -1.01
N CYS A 144 -62.80 -3.59 -2.13
CA CYS A 144 -63.45 -3.52 -3.45
C CYS A 144 -62.92 -4.61 -4.41
N THR A 145 -63.87 -5.30 -5.04
CA THR A 145 -63.78 -6.46 -5.94
C THR A 145 -63.80 -6.05 -7.43
N SER A 146 -63.11 -6.83 -8.27
CA SER A 146 -63.31 -7.10 -9.73
C SER A 146 -61.99 -7.64 -10.30
N THR A 147 -61.86 -8.60 -11.23
CA THR A 147 -62.78 -9.38 -12.09
C THR A 147 -61.94 -10.47 -12.82
N THR A 148 -62.52 -11.68 -12.95
CA THR A 148 -62.39 -12.70 -14.03
C THR A 148 -61.20 -13.69 -14.14
N ASP A 149 -61.63 -14.95 -14.28
CA ASP A 149 -60.97 -16.25 -14.54
C ASP A 149 -60.13 -16.37 -15.83
N ALA A 150 -59.08 -17.23 -15.78
CA ALA A 150 -59.01 -18.51 -16.52
C ALA A 150 -57.67 -19.27 -16.27
N PRO A 151 -57.61 -20.61 -16.46
CA PRO A 151 -56.71 -21.52 -15.73
C PRO A 151 -55.58 -22.13 -16.58
N VAL A 152 -54.45 -22.51 -15.97
CA VAL A 152 -53.47 -23.45 -16.57
C VAL A 152 -52.84 -24.38 -15.50
N THR A 153 -53.36 -25.61 -15.46
CA THR A 153 -52.68 -26.93 -15.46
C THR A 153 -51.31 -27.12 -14.75
N ASN A 154 -51.32 -27.88 -13.64
CA ASN A 154 -50.22 -28.69 -13.06
C ASN A 154 -49.76 -29.81 -14.04
N PRO A 155 -48.59 -30.50 -13.94
CA PRO A 155 -47.87 -31.00 -12.72
C PRO A 155 -46.32 -31.13 -12.88
N PRO A 156 -45.56 -32.04 -12.21
CA PRO A 156 -45.40 -32.38 -10.78
C PRO A 156 -43.94 -32.21 -10.26
N GLU A 157 -43.78 -32.28 -8.94
CA GLU A 157 -42.52 -32.60 -8.23
C GLU A 157 -42.07 -34.04 -8.54
N ASP A 158 -40.75 -34.31 -8.62
CA ASP A 158 -40.03 -35.20 -7.68
C ASP A 158 -38.61 -35.61 -8.14
N ASN A 159 -37.64 -35.43 -7.22
CA ASN A 159 -36.40 -36.18 -6.95
C ASN A 159 -35.43 -36.68 -8.08
N ASN A 160 -34.12 -36.44 -7.88
CA ASN A 160 -33.05 -37.46 -7.68
C ASN A 160 -31.63 -36.95 -8.06
N ASN A 161 -30.73 -37.00 -7.07
CA ASN A 161 -29.33 -37.43 -7.10
C ASN A 161 -28.39 -36.93 -8.22
N MET A 162 -27.40 -36.10 -7.83
CA MET A 162 -26.15 -35.97 -8.57
C MET A 162 -24.98 -36.41 -7.66
N ASP A 163 -24.63 -37.69 -7.78
CA ASP A 163 -23.33 -38.28 -7.44
C ASP A 163 -22.26 -37.70 -8.38
N LEU A 164 -21.08 -37.31 -7.88
CA LEU A 164 -19.79 -37.25 -8.59
C LEU A 164 -18.67 -36.95 -7.57
N PRO A 165 -17.41 -37.37 -7.81
CA PRO A 165 -16.75 -38.36 -6.98
C PRO A 165 -15.46 -37.89 -6.29
N ILE A 166 -15.03 -38.71 -5.33
CA ILE A 166 -13.78 -38.67 -4.56
C ILE A 166 -12.55 -38.67 -5.48
N GLY A 167 -11.71 -37.63 -5.36
CA GLY A 167 -10.39 -37.54 -5.99
C GLY A 167 -9.27 -37.84 -4.99
N LEU A 168 -8.64 -39.01 -5.14
CA LEU A 168 -7.49 -39.49 -4.36
C LEU A 168 -6.27 -39.54 -5.30
N GLY A 169 -5.13 -38.97 -4.92
CA GLY A 169 -3.91 -39.04 -5.74
C GLY A 169 -2.64 -38.58 -5.02
N VAL A 170 -1.90 -39.55 -4.46
CA VAL A 170 -0.60 -39.43 -3.78
C VAL A 170 0.54 -39.57 -4.81
N GLY A 171 1.64 -38.82 -4.65
CA GLY A 171 2.85 -39.00 -5.46
C GLY A 171 4.09 -38.30 -4.91
N ILE A 172 4.70 -38.83 -3.85
CA ILE A 172 6.06 -38.47 -3.41
C ILE A 172 7.02 -39.57 -3.83
N GLY A 173 8.13 -39.18 -4.46
CA GLY A 173 9.41 -39.85 -4.25
C GLY A 173 10.10 -40.41 -5.48
N THR A 174 10.94 -39.59 -6.12
CA THR A 174 12.25 -40.00 -6.68
C THR A 174 13.06 -38.76 -7.07
N ALA A 175 13.84 -38.18 -6.15
CA ALA A 175 14.89 -37.21 -6.52
C ALA A 175 16.08 -37.18 -5.55
N ILE A 176 16.26 -38.19 -4.70
CA ILE A 176 17.34 -38.22 -3.70
C ILE A 176 18.70 -38.62 -4.34
N ALA A 177 18.73 -39.06 -5.60
CA ALA A 177 19.97 -39.49 -6.26
C ALA A 177 20.79 -38.36 -6.92
N LEU A 178 20.26 -37.14 -7.07
CA LEU A 178 20.97 -36.01 -7.71
C LEU A 178 21.45 -34.92 -6.73
N PHE A 179 20.96 -34.92 -5.49
CA PHE A 179 21.33 -33.90 -4.50
C PHE A 179 22.74 -34.10 -3.89
N THR A 180 23.29 -35.31 -3.93
CA THR A 180 24.60 -35.59 -3.30
C THR A 180 25.80 -35.07 -4.09
N LEU A 181 25.69 -34.91 -5.42
CA LEU A 181 26.73 -34.30 -6.25
C LEU A 181 26.62 -32.77 -6.31
N GLY A 182 25.41 -32.21 -6.30
CA GLY A 182 25.19 -30.75 -6.31
C GLY A 182 25.56 -30.06 -4.99
N ALA A 183 25.19 -30.65 -3.85
CA ALA A 183 25.48 -30.08 -2.53
C ALA A 183 26.99 -30.08 -2.21
N GLY A 184 27.74 -31.09 -2.68
CA GLY A 184 29.19 -31.17 -2.48
C GLY A 184 29.95 -30.06 -3.20
N LEU A 185 29.58 -29.74 -4.44
CA LEU A 185 30.20 -28.64 -5.20
C LEU A 185 29.84 -27.28 -4.59
N PHE A 186 28.59 -27.09 -4.18
CA PHE A 186 28.13 -25.84 -3.57
C PHE A 186 28.84 -25.56 -2.22
N PHE A 187 28.97 -26.58 -1.37
CA PHE A 187 29.68 -26.45 -0.10
C PHE A 187 31.20 -26.23 -0.28
N PHE A 188 31.80 -26.80 -1.33
CA PHE A 188 33.22 -26.61 -1.63
C PHE A 188 33.56 -25.20 -2.15
N ILE A 189 32.65 -24.56 -2.91
CA ILE A 189 32.83 -23.18 -3.39
C ILE A 189 32.71 -22.17 -2.23
N LEU A 190 31.74 -22.36 -1.33
CA LEU A 190 31.58 -21.52 -0.13
C LEU A 190 32.81 -21.58 0.80
N LYS A 191 33.43 -22.76 0.93
CA LYS A 191 34.63 -22.94 1.77
C LYS A 191 35.91 -22.31 1.18
N ARG A 192 35.95 -22.02 -0.13
CA ARG A 192 37.08 -21.31 -0.76
C ARG A 192 36.96 -19.79 -0.67
N ALA A 193 35.75 -19.25 -0.59
CA ALA A 193 35.53 -17.80 -0.48
C ALA A 193 35.99 -17.22 0.88
N SER A 194 36.00 -18.02 1.96
CA SER A 194 36.42 -17.57 3.30
C SER A 194 37.94 -17.54 3.53
N LYS A 195 38.76 -17.70 2.48
CA LYS A 195 40.23 -17.61 2.55
C LYS A 195 40.83 -16.49 1.67
N LEU A 196 40.04 -15.46 1.38
CA LEU A 196 40.50 -14.24 0.68
C LEU A 196 40.49 -12.96 1.52
N GLU A 197 40.29 -13.06 2.84
CA GLU A 197 40.57 -11.97 3.78
C GLU A 197 41.82 -12.28 4.61
N SER A 198 43.00 -12.30 3.97
CA SER A 198 44.27 -12.16 4.70
C SER A 198 45.45 -11.81 3.77
N VAL A 199 45.40 -10.65 3.11
CA VAL A 199 46.59 -9.90 2.65
C VAL A 199 46.21 -8.42 2.77
N ALA A 200 46.41 -7.83 3.95
CA ALA A 200 47.57 -6.97 4.24
C ALA A 200 47.55 -5.62 3.52
N SER A 201 47.26 -4.55 4.27
CA SER A 201 48.28 -3.53 4.48
C SER A 201 47.99 -2.72 5.74
N LYS A 202 48.76 -3.02 6.78
CA LYS A 202 49.08 -2.08 7.85
C LYS A 202 50.03 -1.04 7.26
N ASN A 203 49.66 0.23 7.26
CA ASN A 203 50.54 1.38 7.25
C ASN A 203 49.65 2.59 7.48
N SER A 204 49.94 3.59 8.29
CA SER A 204 50.98 3.85 9.26
C SER A 204 50.45 5.10 9.95
N SER A 205 50.47 5.11 11.27
CA SER A 205 50.46 6.35 12.04
C SER A 205 51.64 7.21 11.57
N GLN A 206 51.36 8.28 10.83
CA GLN A 206 52.25 9.42 10.77
C GLN A 206 51.44 10.69 10.70
N GLU A 207 51.54 11.43 11.79
CA GLU A 207 51.23 12.84 11.88
C GLU A 207 51.90 13.60 10.73
N SER A 208 51.13 14.42 10.03
CA SER A 208 51.66 15.66 9.49
C SER A 208 50.58 16.72 9.59
N PHE A 209 50.64 17.40 10.73
CA PHE A 209 50.36 18.82 10.90
C PHE A 209 50.50 19.57 9.57
N MET A 210 49.37 19.99 8.97
CA MET A 210 49.38 20.95 7.87
C MET A 210 48.57 22.16 8.31
N SER A 211 49.31 23.08 8.93
CA SER A 211 48.93 24.47 9.15
C SER A 211 48.59 25.09 7.80
N TYR A 212 47.38 25.62 7.70
CA TYR A 212 46.97 26.49 6.60
C TYR A 212 46.28 27.71 7.24
N ASP A 213 47.08 28.73 7.50
CA ASP A 213 46.60 30.10 7.72
C ASP A 213 46.25 30.68 6.34
N ASP A 214 44.98 31.01 6.11
CA ASP A 214 44.64 32.16 5.26
C ASP A 214 43.56 32.96 5.98
N GLU A 215 44.07 33.96 6.68
CA GLU A 215 43.32 35.05 7.27
C GLU A 215 42.69 35.89 6.16
N LYS A 216 41.37 35.78 5.96
CA LYS A 216 40.57 36.83 5.31
C LYS A 216 39.26 37.08 6.06
N HIS A 217 39.34 38.12 6.88
CA HIS A 217 38.36 39.19 7.01
C HIS A 217 36.90 38.80 7.31
N LEU A 218 36.62 38.84 8.61
CA LEU A 218 35.39 39.32 9.26
C LEU A 218 34.55 40.27 8.38
N LEU A 219 33.31 39.89 8.11
CA LEU A 219 32.16 40.80 8.11
C LEU A 219 30.91 40.04 8.62
N PRO A 220 30.27 40.50 9.71
CA PRO A 220 29.05 39.89 10.21
C PRO A 220 27.87 40.28 9.34
N SER A 221 27.16 39.28 8.81
CA SER A 221 25.88 39.48 8.11
C SER A 221 24.80 39.90 9.12
N VAL A 222 24.36 41.14 8.96
CA VAL A 222 23.23 41.79 9.66
C VAL A 222 21.93 40.99 9.42
N PRO A 223 21.05 40.85 10.44
CA PRO A 223 19.76 40.20 10.27
C PRO A 223 18.78 41.06 9.44
N VAL A 224 18.04 40.40 8.55
CA VAL A 224 16.97 41.00 7.74
C VAL A 224 15.82 41.40 8.66
N GLU A 225 15.66 42.70 8.93
CA GLU A 225 14.41 43.25 9.46
C GLU A 225 13.32 43.19 8.38
N LEU A 226 12.35 42.30 8.57
CA LEU A 226 11.06 42.39 7.88
C LEU A 226 10.31 43.62 8.40
N HIS A 227 10.36 44.71 7.64
CA HIS A 227 9.42 45.82 7.80
C HIS A 227 8.04 45.40 7.32
N CYS A 228 7.15 45.05 8.26
CA CYS A 228 5.71 44.98 8.00
C CYS A 228 5.16 46.40 7.84
N THR A 229 4.79 46.79 6.62
CA THR A 229 3.97 47.99 6.36
C THR A 229 2.49 47.60 6.45
N PRO A 230 1.70 48.17 7.37
CA PRO A 230 0.25 48.02 7.31
C PRO A 230 -0.30 48.90 6.19
N ALA A 231 -1.00 48.28 5.23
CA ALA A 231 -1.83 48.99 4.28
C ALA A 231 -2.94 49.73 5.03
N ARG A 232 -2.82 51.06 5.10
CA ARG A 232 -3.88 51.96 5.59
C ARG A 232 -4.92 52.09 4.48
N ALA A 233 -6.13 51.63 4.76
CA ALA A 233 -7.31 51.89 3.94
C ALA A 233 -7.63 53.40 3.97
N GLU A 234 -7.82 53.99 2.81
CA GLU A 234 -8.49 55.28 2.64
C GLU A 234 -9.67 55.05 1.67
N LEU A 235 -10.90 55.15 2.20
CA LEU A 235 -12.08 55.64 1.47
C LEU A 235 -12.01 57.18 1.52
N PRO A 236 -12.52 57.97 0.55
CA PRO A 236 -13.70 57.73 -0.29
C PRO A 236 -13.49 57.77 -1.81
#